data_AF-A0A2D7Q846-F1
#
_entry.id   AF-A0A2D7Q846-F1
#
_cell.length_a   1.000
_cell.length_b   1.000
_cell.length_c   1.000
_cell.angle_alpha   90.00
_cell.angle_beta   90.00
_cell.angle_gamma   90.00
#
_symmetry.space_group_name_H-M   'P 1'
#
loop_
_entity.id
_entity.type
_entity.pdbx_description
1 polymer ?
#
loop_
_entity_poly.entity_id
_entity_poly.type
_entity_poly.pdbx_seq_one_letter_code
_entity_poly.pdbx_strand_id
1 'polypeptide(L)'
;MLKKKIEKINISLYLFFAYLLVIIAPSGELSILSIIIFLLSRFIIGNCFALTYLSQSNQVFRIEKLKYWFLFLLGLILGSIVLFLVNETFSNSDLNNWAWKIIYLFNLILIFATFMFFFKNEYFKLDTINQLLIDNTKKYKAVKLLQIIHLLIPFFSFVLFASSEWLPKFSNPNNMQFLQYDFVFLFLTIMLTIFIIPLSNLIGKKQSIKFFFITSIVISFCCIFFEHSSSYSIDLAKLFLSLFSSFSLCLFVIEFDRQKLKNELFKFNSFNLITSTLIIIIPMIFYAFLNFSISYNVLYLLFTIIMTISYISHIYGKR
;
A
#
# COMPACT_ATOMS: atom_id res chain seq x y z
N MET A 1 -5.95 -37.51 -24.49
CA MET A 1 -5.09 -36.43 -23.99
C MET A 1 -5.44 -35.14 -24.74
N LEU A 2 -6.53 -34.47 -24.38
CA LEU A 2 -6.93 -33.19 -24.97
C LEU A 2 -6.02 -32.10 -24.38
N LYS A 3 -5.15 -31.50 -25.21
CA LYS A 3 -4.50 -30.23 -24.88
C LYS A 3 -5.61 -29.19 -24.66
N LYS A 4 -6.02 -28.99 -23.40
CA LYS A 4 -6.88 -27.85 -23.03
C LYS A 4 -6.15 -26.58 -23.45
N LYS A 5 -6.67 -25.92 -24.48
CA LYS A 5 -6.18 -24.62 -24.96
C LYS A 5 -6.36 -23.65 -23.78
N ILE A 6 -5.25 -23.09 -23.31
CA ILE A 6 -5.22 -22.20 -22.16
C ILE A 6 -5.91 -20.89 -22.56
N GLU A 7 -7.07 -20.59 -21.97
CA GLU A 7 -7.76 -19.30 -22.13
C GLU A 7 -7.05 -18.22 -21.30
N LYS A 8 -6.79 -17.06 -21.90
CA LYS A 8 -6.06 -15.95 -21.30
C LYS A 8 -7.01 -14.85 -20.84
N ILE A 9 -6.77 -14.29 -19.66
CA ILE A 9 -7.56 -13.18 -19.11
C ILE A 9 -6.81 -11.88 -19.35
N ASN A 10 -7.45 -10.92 -20.00
CA ASN A 10 -6.87 -9.61 -20.26
C ASN A 10 -7.07 -8.68 -19.04
N ILE A 11 -6.09 -8.61 -18.15
CA ILE A 11 -6.16 -7.81 -16.92
C ILE A 11 -6.42 -6.32 -17.21
N SER A 12 -5.85 -5.78 -18.30
CA SER A 12 -6.06 -4.38 -18.68
C SER A 12 -7.53 -4.07 -18.96
N LEU A 13 -8.29 -5.04 -19.47
CA LEU A 13 -9.73 -4.90 -19.72
C LEU A 13 -10.53 -4.87 -18.41
N TYR A 14 -10.19 -5.71 -17.42
CA TYR A 14 -10.82 -5.65 -16.10
C TYR A 14 -10.50 -4.37 -15.35
N LEU A 15 -9.26 -3.90 -15.43
CA LEU A 15 -8.88 -2.61 -14.87
C LEU A 15 -9.65 -1.47 -15.57
N PHE A 16 -9.75 -1.49 -16.90
CA PHE A 16 -10.54 -0.51 -17.65
C PHE A 16 -11.99 -0.41 -17.13
N PHE A 17 -12.68 -1.55 -17.02
CA PHE A 17 -14.04 -1.58 -16.48
C PHE A 17 -14.12 -1.11 -15.02
N ALA A 18 -13.14 -1.45 -14.18
CA ALA A 18 -13.13 -1.04 -12.79
C ALA A 18 -13.00 0.48 -12.62
N TYR A 19 -12.12 1.13 -13.40
CA TYR A 19 -12.00 2.60 -13.37
C TYR A 19 -13.21 3.29 -14.02
N LEU A 20 -13.78 2.70 -15.09
CA LEU A 20 -14.98 3.21 -15.75
C LEU A 20 -16.20 3.23 -14.81
N LEU A 21 -16.38 2.17 -14.01
CA LEU A 21 -17.45 2.08 -13.00
C LEU A 21 -17.46 3.27 -12.05
N VAL A 22 -16.28 3.69 -11.61
CA VAL A 22 -16.11 4.81 -10.67
C VAL A 22 -16.42 6.16 -11.32
N ILE A 23 -16.05 6.35 -12.59
CA ILE A 23 -16.34 7.60 -13.33
C ILE A 23 -17.85 7.80 -13.54
N ILE A 24 -18.56 6.71 -13.85
CA ILE A 24 -20.01 6.71 -14.11
C ILE A 24 -20.80 6.79 -12.80
N ALA A 25 -20.18 6.52 -11.65
CA ALA A 25 -20.86 6.57 -10.36
C ALA A 25 -21.53 7.95 -10.14
N PRO A 26 -22.79 7.98 -9.68
CA PRO A 26 -23.52 9.24 -9.49
C PRO A 26 -22.82 10.12 -8.45
N SER A 27 -22.72 11.41 -8.76
CA SER A 27 -22.20 12.46 -7.86
C SER A 27 -23.35 13.09 -7.08
N GLY A 28 -23.25 13.17 -5.74
CA GLY A 28 -24.25 13.78 -4.88
C GLY A 28 -24.27 13.19 -3.46
N GLU A 29 -25.04 13.81 -2.56
CA GLU A 29 -25.15 13.37 -1.16
C GLU A 29 -25.83 12.00 -1.08
N LEU A 30 -25.07 11.00 -0.62
CA LEU A 30 -25.54 9.70 -0.11
C LEU A 30 -26.33 8.83 -1.09
N SER A 31 -25.79 8.56 -2.28
CA SER A 31 -26.20 7.35 -3.00
C SER A 31 -25.45 6.14 -2.45
N ILE A 32 -26.11 5.29 -1.66
CA ILE A 32 -25.58 3.97 -1.23
C ILE A 32 -25.03 3.20 -2.45
N LEU A 33 -25.64 3.41 -3.62
CA LEU A 33 -25.17 2.90 -4.91
C LEU A 33 -23.73 3.33 -5.24
N SER A 34 -23.36 4.60 -5.05
CA SER A 34 -21.97 5.06 -5.30
C SER A 34 -20.98 4.32 -4.40
N ILE A 35 -21.31 4.13 -3.11
CA ILE A 35 -20.46 3.40 -2.16
C ILE A 35 -20.28 1.95 -2.62
N ILE A 36 -21.35 1.28 -3.03
CA ILE A 36 -21.29 -0.10 -3.54
C ILE A 36 -20.44 -0.18 -4.81
N ILE A 37 -20.61 0.75 -5.75
CA ILE A 37 -19.82 0.83 -6.99
C ILE A 37 -18.33 1.04 -6.66
N PHE A 38 -18.03 1.94 -5.72
CA PHE A 38 -16.66 2.17 -5.25
C PHE A 38 -16.05 0.91 -4.63
N LEU A 39 -16.75 0.24 -3.71
CA LEU A 39 -16.26 -0.99 -3.08
C LEU A 39 -16.01 -2.10 -4.12
N LEU A 40 -16.94 -2.25 -5.08
CA LEU A 40 -16.82 -3.23 -6.15
C LEU A 40 -15.64 -2.93 -7.08
N SER A 41 -15.44 -1.66 -7.44
CA SER A 41 -14.27 -1.25 -8.24
C SER A 41 -12.95 -1.55 -7.53
N ARG A 42 -12.86 -1.26 -6.22
CA ARG A 42 -11.66 -1.53 -5.41
C ARG A 42 -11.39 -3.02 -5.28
N PHE A 43 -12.44 -3.82 -5.14
CA PHE A 43 -12.33 -5.28 -5.14
C PHE A 43 -11.77 -5.81 -6.47
N ILE A 44 -12.27 -5.32 -7.62
CA ILE A 44 -11.77 -5.74 -8.94
C ILE A 44 -10.31 -5.32 -9.11
N ILE A 45 -9.95 -4.07 -8.81
CA ILE A 45 -8.57 -3.56 -8.93
C ILE A 45 -7.62 -4.36 -8.05
N GLY A 46 -8.00 -4.64 -6.79
CA GLY A 46 -7.19 -5.43 -5.87
C GLY A 46 -6.90 -6.83 -6.41
N ASN A 47 -7.92 -7.52 -6.92
CA ASN A 47 -7.75 -8.83 -7.54
C ASN A 47 -6.87 -8.76 -8.81
N CYS A 48 -7.01 -7.73 -9.64
CA CYS A 48 -6.19 -7.53 -10.83
C CYS A 48 -4.70 -7.38 -10.46
N PHE A 49 -4.36 -6.53 -9.49
CA PHE A 49 -2.98 -6.39 -9.02
C PHE A 49 -2.42 -7.70 -8.49
N ALA A 50 -3.20 -8.40 -7.67
CA ALA A 50 -2.76 -9.65 -7.10
C ALA A 50 -2.56 -10.76 -8.17
N LEU A 51 -3.36 -10.77 -9.24
CA LEU A 51 -3.17 -11.65 -10.41
C LEU A 51 -1.95 -11.28 -11.26
N THR A 52 -1.71 -9.98 -11.52
CA THR A 52 -0.51 -9.53 -12.26
C THR A 52 0.76 -9.99 -11.57
N TYR A 53 0.79 -9.89 -10.24
CA TYR A 53 1.95 -10.32 -9.46
C TYR A 53 2.19 -11.84 -9.56
N LEU A 54 1.15 -12.66 -9.37
CA LEU A 54 1.25 -14.13 -9.46
C LEU A 54 1.74 -14.62 -10.82
N SER A 55 1.38 -13.91 -11.89
CA SER A 55 1.79 -14.30 -13.24
C SER A 55 3.31 -14.14 -13.49
N GLN A 56 3.97 -13.24 -12.75
CA GLN A 56 5.40 -12.95 -12.90
C GLN A 56 6.29 -13.87 -12.04
N SER A 57 5.73 -14.66 -11.13
CA SER A 57 6.49 -15.48 -10.18
C SER A 57 7.21 -16.69 -10.81
N ASN A 58 6.98 -16.99 -12.10
CA ASN A 58 7.50 -18.18 -12.78
C ASN A 58 8.80 -17.98 -13.58
N GLN A 59 9.31 -16.75 -13.73
CA GLN A 59 10.50 -16.48 -14.56
C GLN A 59 11.76 -16.25 -13.70
N VAL A 60 12.91 -16.78 -14.18
CA VAL A 60 14.19 -16.79 -13.47
C VAL A 60 14.69 -15.36 -13.21
N PHE A 61 15.04 -15.11 -11.95
CA PHE A 61 14.92 -13.84 -11.24
C PHE A 61 16.25 -13.17 -10.89
N ARG A 62 16.31 -11.83 -11.05
CA ARG A 62 16.76 -10.88 -9.99
C ARG A 62 16.68 -9.42 -10.43
N ILE A 63 17.12 -9.10 -11.64
CA ILE A 63 17.22 -7.70 -12.13
C ILE A 63 15.86 -7.13 -12.53
N GLU A 64 14.98 -7.95 -13.12
CA GLU A 64 13.63 -7.53 -13.54
C GLU A 64 12.71 -7.18 -12.36
N LYS A 65 12.93 -7.79 -11.19
CA LYS A 65 12.21 -7.45 -9.95
C LYS A 65 12.49 -6.04 -9.47
N LEU A 66 13.76 -5.62 -9.50
CA LEU A 66 14.14 -4.25 -9.14
C LEU A 66 13.50 -3.23 -10.09
N LYS A 67 13.45 -3.55 -11.40
CA LYS A 67 12.75 -2.72 -12.39
C LYS A 67 11.25 -2.60 -12.08
N TYR A 68 10.60 -3.70 -11.69
CA TYR A 68 9.19 -3.68 -11.28
C TYR A 68 8.95 -2.80 -10.05
N TRP A 69 9.75 -2.97 -8.99
CA TRP A 69 9.62 -2.16 -7.78
C TRP A 69 9.92 -0.68 -8.04
N PHE A 70 10.89 -0.40 -8.90
CA PHE A 70 11.17 0.96 -9.35
C PHE A 70 10.00 1.56 -10.14
N LEU A 71 9.42 0.81 -11.09
CA LEU A 71 8.22 1.23 -11.83
C LEU A 71 7.01 1.45 -10.91
N PHE A 72 6.83 0.59 -9.92
CA PHE A 72 5.77 0.72 -8.91
C PHE A 72 5.94 2.00 -8.09
N LEU A 73 7.14 2.26 -7.57
CA LEU A 73 7.46 3.48 -6.82
C LEU A 73 7.31 4.74 -7.70
N LEU A 74 7.75 4.67 -8.97
CA LEU A 74 7.57 5.76 -9.93
C LEU A 74 6.09 6.03 -10.22
N GLY A 75 5.27 4.99 -10.30
CA GLY A 75 3.81 5.10 -10.40
C GLY A 75 3.19 5.82 -9.20
N LEU A 76 3.68 5.55 -7.98
CA LEU A 76 3.23 6.27 -6.77
C LEU A 76 3.61 7.76 -6.83
N ILE A 77 4.82 8.10 -7.30
CA ILE A 77 5.23 9.49 -7.51
C ILE A 77 4.30 10.17 -8.53
N LEU A 78 4.12 9.58 -9.70
CA LEU A 78 3.25 10.14 -10.74
C LEU A 78 1.80 10.33 -10.25
N GLY A 79 1.27 9.33 -9.53
CA GLY A 79 -0.07 9.43 -8.93
C GLY A 79 -0.18 10.57 -7.91
N SER A 80 0.84 10.74 -7.06
CA SER A 80 0.87 11.85 -6.09
C SER A 80 0.95 13.22 -6.75
N ILE A 81 1.71 13.37 -7.84
CA ILE A 81 1.78 14.62 -8.62
C ILE A 81 0.43 14.95 -9.25
N VAL A 82 -0.25 13.95 -9.83
CA VAL A 82 -1.57 14.15 -10.43
C VAL A 82 -2.60 14.55 -9.37
N LEU A 83 -2.57 13.91 -8.20
CA LEU A 83 -3.45 14.27 -7.09
C LEU A 83 -3.22 15.72 -6.63
N PHE A 84 -1.95 16.12 -6.49
CA PHE A 84 -1.57 17.50 -6.17
C PHE A 84 -2.09 18.50 -7.21
N LEU A 85 -1.89 18.23 -8.50
CA LEU A 85 -2.39 19.09 -9.58
C LEU A 85 -3.91 19.22 -9.60
N VAL A 86 -4.64 18.12 -9.38
CA VAL A 86 -6.11 18.15 -9.29
C VAL A 86 -6.57 18.97 -8.08
N ASN A 87 -5.88 18.86 -6.95
CA ASN A 87 -6.21 19.60 -5.74
C ASN A 87 -6.01 21.12 -5.90
N GLU A 88 -4.92 21.54 -6.54
CA GLU A 88 -4.61 22.96 -6.79
C GLU A 88 -5.51 23.59 -7.87
N THR A 89 -6.04 22.79 -8.80
CA THR A 89 -6.82 23.31 -9.92
C THR A 89 -8.30 23.50 -9.62
N PHE A 90 -8.88 22.70 -8.72
CA PHE A 90 -10.33 22.67 -8.48
C PHE A 90 -10.70 23.16 -7.08
N SER A 91 -11.85 23.82 -6.96
CA SER A 91 -12.38 24.22 -5.67
C SER A 91 -12.85 22.99 -4.85
N ASN A 92 -12.94 23.10 -3.52
CA ASN A 92 -13.43 22.01 -2.68
C ASN A 92 -14.85 21.54 -3.05
N SER A 93 -15.72 22.45 -3.48
CA SER A 93 -17.05 22.09 -3.98
C SER A 93 -16.99 21.26 -5.26
N ASP A 94 -16.09 21.61 -6.17
CA ASP A 94 -15.88 20.85 -7.41
C ASP A 94 -15.25 19.49 -7.13
N LEU A 95 -14.24 19.47 -6.24
CA LEU A 95 -13.56 18.27 -5.78
C LEU A 95 -14.52 17.27 -5.15
N ASN A 96 -15.46 17.72 -4.31
CA ASN A 96 -16.43 16.83 -3.66
C ASN A 96 -17.54 16.39 -4.61
N ASN A 97 -17.90 17.21 -5.60
CA ASN A 97 -18.95 16.90 -6.55
C ASN A 97 -18.47 15.96 -7.66
N TRP A 98 -17.47 16.35 -8.44
CA TRP A 98 -17.14 15.65 -9.68
C TRP A 98 -15.65 15.59 -10.00
N ALA A 99 -14.83 16.54 -9.55
CA ALA A 99 -13.45 16.66 -10.00
C ALA A 99 -12.57 15.50 -9.49
N TRP A 100 -12.94 14.81 -8.40
CA TRP A 100 -12.29 13.55 -8.00
C TRP A 100 -12.31 12.49 -9.12
N LYS A 101 -13.30 12.52 -10.02
CA LYS A 101 -13.41 11.60 -11.17
C LYS A 101 -12.28 11.77 -12.18
N ILE A 102 -11.65 12.95 -12.25
CA ILE A 102 -10.54 13.25 -13.17
C ILE A 102 -9.34 12.34 -12.86
N ILE A 103 -9.09 12.04 -11.59
CA ILE A 103 -8.03 11.12 -11.16
C ILE A 103 -8.27 9.71 -11.75
N TYR A 104 -9.53 9.26 -11.74
CA TYR A 104 -9.91 7.95 -12.30
C TYR A 104 -9.87 7.97 -13.82
N LEU A 105 -10.22 9.08 -14.45
CA LEU A 105 -10.09 9.28 -15.90
C LEU A 105 -8.63 9.21 -16.35
N PHE A 106 -7.72 9.87 -15.64
CA PHE A 106 -6.28 9.80 -15.89
C PHE A 106 -5.78 8.35 -15.83
N ASN A 107 -6.16 7.59 -14.78
CA ASN A 107 -5.83 6.18 -14.65
C ASN A 107 -6.39 5.33 -15.80
N LEU A 108 -7.63 5.61 -16.24
CA LEU A 108 -8.26 4.93 -17.36
C LEU A 108 -7.51 5.19 -18.68
N ILE A 109 -7.08 6.44 -18.93
CA ILE A 109 -6.26 6.80 -20.10
C ILE A 109 -4.91 6.06 -20.07
N LEU A 110 -4.25 5.99 -18.92
CA LEU A 110 -3.00 5.22 -18.78
C LEU A 110 -3.21 3.73 -19.09
N ILE A 111 -4.29 3.13 -18.59
CA ILE A 111 -4.61 1.74 -18.89
C ILE A 111 -4.91 1.55 -20.37
N PHE A 112 -5.64 2.46 -20.98
CA PHE A 112 -5.92 2.42 -22.41
C PHE A 112 -4.63 2.55 -23.23
N ALA A 113 -3.74 3.46 -22.88
CA ALA A 113 -2.42 3.60 -23.51
C ALA A 113 -1.60 2.31 -23.35
N THR A 114 -1.51 1.76 -22.14
CA THR A 114 -0.78 0.50 -21.93
C THR A 114 -1.39 -0.67 -22.70
N PHE A 115 -2.72 -0.73 -22.82
CA PHE A 115 -3.41 -1.72 -23.64
C PHE A 115 -3.06 -1.56 -25.12
N MET A 116 -3.07 -0.34 -25.65
CA MET A 116 -2.74 -0.03 -27.05
C MET A 116 -1.27 -0.29 -27.41
N PHE A 117 -0.34 0.02 -26.51
CA PHE A 117 1.10 -0.07 -26.79
C PHE A 117 1.74 -1.42 -26.39
N PHE A 118 1.18 -2.14 -25.40
CA PHE A 118 1.79 -3.35 -24.83
C PHE A 118 0.90 -4.61 -24.93
N PHE A 119 0.20 -4.77 -26.06
CA PHE A 119 -0.77 -5.84 -26.42
C PHE A 119 -0.41 -7.31 -26.12
N LYS A 120 0.76 -7.63 -25.56
CA LYS A 120 1.28 -8.99 -25.31
C LYS A 120 1.24 -9.47 -23.85
N ASN A 121 0.60 -8.74 -22.95
CA ASN A 121 0.51 -9.14 -21.55
C ASN A 121 -0.65 -10.13 -21.32
N GLU A 122 -0.47 -11.32 -21.88
CA GLU A 122 -1.35 -12.47 -21.66
C GLU A 122 -0.99 -13.13 -20.32
N TYR A 123 -1.89 -13.03 -19.33
CA TYR A 123 -1.68 -13.62 -18.02
C TYR A 123 -2.59 -14.84 -17.79
N PHE A 124 -2.03 -15.86 -17.11
CA PHE A 124 -2.58 -17.23 -16.99
C PHE A 124 -3.85 -17.33 -16.11
N LYS A 125 -4.71 -18.34 -16.39
CA LYS A 125 -6.03 -18.55 -15.75
C LYS A 125 -5.98 -19.31 -14.40
N LEU A 126 -6.98 -18.98 -13.57
CA LEU A 126 -7.34 -19.37 -12.21
C LEU A 126 -7.43 -20.89 -11.87
N ASP A 127 -7.41 -21.80 -12.85
CA ASP A 127 -7.70 -23.23 -12.58
C ASP A 127 -6.58 -23.95 -11.81
N THR A 128 -5.33 -23.52 -12.00
CA THR A 128 -4.19 -23.95 -11.15
C THR A 128 -4.31 -23.39 -9.73
N ILE A 129 -5.00 -22.25 -9.57
CA ILE A 129 -5.17 -21.56 -8.29
C ILE A 129 -6.22 -22.27 -7.43
N ASN A 130 -7.32 -22.72 -8.03
CA ASN A 130 -8.37 -23.47 -7.32
C ASN A 130 -7.91 -24.85 -6.83
N GLN A 131 -7.06 -25.56 -7.58
CA GLN A 131 -6.47 -26.82 -7.12
C GLN A 131 -5.49 -26.62 -5.94
N LEU A 132 -4.74 -25.50 -5.92
CA LEU A 132 -3.82 -25.15 -4.83
C LEU A 132 -4.52 -24.63 -3.55
N LEU A 133 -5.77 -24.14 -3.68
CA LEU A 133 -6.57 -23.57 -2.59
C LEU A 133 -7.13 -24.63 -1.64
N ILE A 134 -7.40 -25.84 -2.14
CA ILE A 134 -8.08 -26.91 -1.38
C ILE A 134 -7.14 -27.55 -0.34
N ASP A 135 -5.82 -27.56 -0.59
CA ASP A 135 -4.87 -28.32 0.25
C ASP A 135 -4.34 -27.61 1.51
N ASN A 136 -4.47 -26.28 1.66
CA ASN A 136 -3.61 -25.52 2.59
C ASN A 136 -4.29 -24.68 3.70
N THR A 137 -5.59 -24.84 3.96
CA THR A 137 -6.36 -23.76 4.60
C THR A 137 -6.37 -23.66 6.14
N LYS A 138 -5.88 -24.63 6.93
CA LYS A 138 -6.30 -24.68 8.36
C LYS A 138 -5.31 -24.31 9.48
N LYS A 139 -4.00 -24.10 9.26
CA LYS A 139 -3.07 -23.76 10.39
C LYS A 139 -2.10 -22.58 10.21
N TYR A 140 -1.92 -22.05 9.00
CA TYR A 140 -0.84 -21.09 8.71
C TYR A 140 -1.25 -19.60 8.62
N LYS A 141 -2.52 -19.24 8.89
CA LYS A 141 -3.06 -17.90 8.57
C LYS A 141 -2.66 -16.79 9.55
N ALA A 142 -2.78 -17.01 10.86
CA ALA A 142 -2.65 -15.93 11.86
C ALA A 142 -1.20 -15.45 12.03
N VAL A 143 -0.24 -16.38 12.19
CA VAL A 143 1.18 -16.03 12.38
C VAL A 143 1.72 -15.27 11.16
N LYS A 144 1.40 -15.74 9.94
CA LYS A 144 1.83 -15.04 8.72
C LYS A 144 1.20 -13.66 8.56
N LEU A 145 -0.04 -13.44 9.01
CA LEU A 145 -0.65 -12.10 8.98
C LEU A 145 0.07 -11.13 9.91
N LEU A 146 0.45 -11.59 11.11
CA LEU A 146 1.23 -10.78 12.06
C LEU A 146 2.65 -10.46 11.55
N GLN A 147 3.23 -11.27 10.64
CA GLN A 147 4.54 -10.98 10.05
C GLN A 147 4.53 -9.76 9.11
N ILE A 148 3.37 -9.42 8.55
CA ILE A 148 3.21 -8.38 7.54
C ILE A 148 2.39 -7.19 8.05
N ILE A 149 2.08 -7.16 9.36
CA ILE A 149 1.36 -6.05 10.00
C ILE A 149 2.12 -4.71 9.92
N HIS A 150 3.44 -4.75 9.80
CA HIS A 150 4.27 -3.56 9.58
C HIS A 150 3.95 -2.82 8.26
N LEU A 151 3.28 -3.47 7.30
CA LEU A 151 2.81 -2.80 6.09
C LEU A 151 1.74 -1.74 6.34
N LEU A 152 1.05 -1.75 7.48
CA LEU A 152 0.09 -0.71 7.82
C LEU A 152 0.75 0.69 7.86
N ILE A 153 2.04 0.75 8.23
CA ILE A 153 2.82 1.98 8.37
C ILE A 153 2.92 2.78 7.05
N PRO A 154 3.43 2.21 5.95
CA PRO A 154 3.51 2.94 4.69
C PRO A 154 2.14 3.35 4.16
N PHE A 155 1.12 2.48 4.26
CA PHE A 155 -0.24 2.86 3.85
C PHE A 155 -0.77 4.06 4.62
N PHE A 156 -0.53 4.10 5.94
CA PHE A 156 -0.90 5.24 6.77
C PHE A 156 -0.19 6.54 6.37
N SER A 157 1.10 6.48 6.01
CA SER A 157 1.85 7.62 5.47
C SER A 157 1.26 8.15 4.16
N PHE A 158 0.89 7.27 3.23
CA PHE A 158 0.23 7.67 1.99
C PHE A 158 -1.16 8.29 2.22
N VAL A 159 -1.93 7.77 3.19
CA VAL A 159 -3.23 8.34 3.56
C VAL A 159 -3.07 9.74 4.14
N LEU A 160 -2.10 9.94 5.05
CA LEU A 160 -1.80 11.25 5.61
C LEU A 160 -1.42 12.25 4.51
N PHE A 161 -0.54 11.87 3.59
CA PHE A 161 -0.22 12.69 2.42
C PHE A 161 -1.46 13.05 1.60
N ALA A 162 -2.25 12.05 1.17
CA ALA A 162 -3.44 12.32 0.35
C ALA A 162 -4.47 13.22 1.04
N SER A 163 -4.54 13.14 2.37
CA SER A 163 -5.43 13.96 3.18
C SER A 163 -4.92 15.36 3.51
N SER A 164 -3.59 15.54 3.51
CA SER A 164 -2.94 16.84 3.68
C SER A 164 -3.43 17.85 2.65
N GLU A 165 -3.64 17.35 1.45
CA GLU A 165 -4.08 18.10 0.28
C GLU A 165 -5.59 18.40 0.36
N TRP A 166 -6.41 17.40 0.70
CA TRP A 166 -7.87 17.52 0.60
C TRP A 166 -8.53 18.18 1.83
N LEU A 167 -8.07 17.90 3.05
CA LEU A 167 -8.82 18.19 4.29
C LEU A 167 -8.42 19.37 5.18
N PRO A 168 -7.44 20.24 4.87
CA PRO A 168 -7.03 21.28 5.82
C PRO A 168 -8.19 22.20 6.27
N LYS A 169 -9.32 22.24 5.54
CA LYS A 169 -10.49 23.06 5.90
C LYS A 169 -11.50 22.40 6.87
N PHE A 170 -11.39 21.10 7.16
CA PHE A 170 -12.39 20.35 7.95
C PHE A 170 -11.82 19.71 9.23
N SER A 171 -10.50 19.71 9.41
CA SER A 171 -9.83 19.10 10.56
C SER A 171 -9.66 20.07 11.72
N ASN A 172 -9.61 19.54 12.94
CA ASN A 172 -9.19 20.31 14.13
C ASN A 172 -7.83 21.01 13.89
N PRO A 173 -7.68 22.32 14.22
CA PRO A 173 -6.43 23.08 13.99
C PRO A 173 -5.18 22.44 14.61
N ASN A 174 -5.30 21.73 15.74
CA ASN A 174 -4.17 21.03 16.36
C ASN A 174 -3.68 19.84 15.50
N ASN A 175 -4.56 19.24 14.69
CA ASN A 175 -4.22 18.13 13.81
C ASN A 175 -3.80 18.59 12.41
N MET A 176 -4.12 19.83 12.01
CA MET A 176 -3.68 20.39 10.73
C MET A 176 -2.16 20.34 10.57
N GLN A 177 -1.41 20.58 11.67
CA GLN A 177 0.05 20.56 11.65
C GLN A 177 0.62 19.17 11.38
N PHE A 178 -0.04 18.11 11.87
CA PHE A 178 0.32 16.72 11.58
C PHE A 178 -0.16 16.27 10.19
N LEU A 179 -1.32 16.79 9.77
CA LEU A 179 -1.88 16.58 8.43
C LEU A 179 -1.02 17.23 7.34
N GLN A 180 -0.20 18.25 7.60
CA GLN A 180 0.80 18.79 6.66
C GLN A 180 1.97 17.81 6.41
N TYR A 181 1.66 16.56 6.08
CA TYR A 181 2.63 15.58 5.64
C TYR A 181 2.99 15.88 4.18
N ASP A 182 3.90 16.82 4.00
CA ASP A 182 4.21 17.38 2.69
C ASP A 182 4.81 16.34 1.72
N PHE A 183 4.74 16.66 0.42
CA PHE A 183 5.36 15.88 -0.66
C PHE A 183 6.83 15.53 -0.38
N VAL A 184 7.55 16.38 0.36
CA VAL A 184 8.94 16.14 0.78
C VAL A 184 9.10 14.84 1.57
N PHE A 185 8.23 14.55 2.53
CA PHE A 185 8.31 13.33 3.35
C PHE A 185 7.90 12.08 2.56
N LEU A 186 6.95 12.22 1.63
CA LEU A 186 6.59 11.17 0.69
C LEU A 186 7.77 10.83 -0.24
N PHE A 187 8.37 11.86 -0.82
CA PHE A 187 9.54 11.73 -1.69
C PHE A 187 10.73 11.11 -0.93
N LEU A 188 10.97 11.54 0.30
CA LEU A 188 12.00 10.96 1.18
C LEU A 188 11.76 9.47 1.42
N THR A 189 10.51 9.07 1.71
CA THR A 189 10.13 7.66 1.88
C THR A 189 10.51 6.84 0.65
N ILE A 190 10.17 7.33 -0.53
CA ILE A 190 10.40 6.63 -1.80
C ILE A 190 11.89 6.55 -2.11
N MET A 191 12.62 7.66 -1.98
CA MET A 191 14.06 7.70 -2.22
C MET A 191 14.83 6.78 -1.28
N LEU A 192 14.54 6.83 0.03
CA LEU A 192 15.15 5.94 1.00
C LEU A 192 14.90 4.48 0.67
N THR A 193 13.67 4.12 0.27
CA THR A 193 13.34 2.75 -0.12
C THR A 193 14.21 2.27 -1.30
N ILE A 194 14.42 3.11 -2.31
CA ILE A 194 15.28 2.81 -3.47
C ILE A 194 16.72 2.55 -3.05
N PHE A 195 17.26 3.28 -2.08
CA PHE A 195 18.64 3.10 -1.61
C PHE A 195 18.81 1.93 -0.62
N ILE A 196 17.84 1.70 0.26
CA ILE A 196 17.92 0.67 1.30
C ILE A 196 17.81 -0.73 0.69
N ILE A 197 17.02 -0.91 -0.38
CA ILE A 197 16.85 -2.23 -1.02
C ILE A 197 18.20 -2.81 -1.52
N PRO A 198 19.00 -2.11 -2.34
CA PRO A 198 20.36 -2.55 -2.71
C PRO A 198 21.26 -2.80 -1.51
N LEU A 199 21.27 -1.89 -0.53
CA LEU A 199 22.10 -2.01 0.69
C LEU A 199 21.76 -3.29 1.48
N SER A 200 20.48 -3.60 1.60
CA SER A 200 19.99 -4.81 2.28
C SER A 200 20.41 -6.11 1.58
N ASN A 201 20.58 -6.05 0.25
CA ASN A 201 21.06 -7.18 -0.54
C ASN A 201 22.57 -7.40 -0.38
N LEU A 202 23.35 -6.34 -0.13
CA LEU A 202 24.80 -6.41 0.12
C LEU A 202 25.12 -7.02 1.49
N ILE A 203 24.43 -6.59 2.55
CA ILE A 203 24.61 -7.09 3.93
C ILE A 203 24.12 -8.55 4.06
N GLY A 204 23.16 -8.94 3.22
CA GLY A 204 22.56 -10.27 3.22
C GLY A 204 21.17 -10.27 3.86
N LYS A 205 20.20 -10.80 3.10
CA LYS A 205 18.75 -10.73 3.38
C LYS A 205 18.32 -11.17 4.79
N LYS A 206 19.02 -12.13 5.41
CA LYS A 206 18.65 -12.63 6.76
C LYS A 206 19.09 -11.67 7.87
N GLN A 207 20.24 -11.03 7.71
CA GLN A 207 20.81 -10.12 8.70
C GLN A 207 20.13 -8.76 8.61
N SER A 208 19.87 -8.27 7.39
CA SER A 208 19.17 -7.00 7.17
C SER A 208 17.76 -6.98 7.77
N ILE A 209 16.97 -8.06 7.64
CA ILE A 209 15.65 -8.14 8.26
C ILE A 209 15.72 -7.98 9.79
N LYS A 210 16.61 -8.74 10.45
CA LYS A 210 16.77 -8.66 11.91
C LYS A 210 17.23 -7.27 12.34
N PHE A 211 18.19 -6.70 11.60
CA PHE A 211 18.71 -5.38 11.85
C PHE A 211 17.59 -4.33 11.79
N PHE A 212 16.85 -4.25 10.68
CA PHE A 212 15.78 -3.26 10.51
C PHE A 212 14.68 -3.38 11.56
N PHE A 213 14.26 -4.60 11.93
CA PHE A 213 13.28 -4.75 13.01
C PHE A 213 13.81 -4.21 14.34
N ILE A 214 15.03 -4.60 14.74
CA ILE A 214 15.61 -4.18 16.02
C ILE A 214 15.85 -2.66 16.04
N THR A 215 16.43 -2.10 14.97
CA THR A 215 16.68 -0.65 14.90
C THR A 215 15.38 0.15 14.97
N SER A 216 14.34 -0.29 14.27
CA SER A 216 13.03 0.36 14.31
C SER A 216 12.40 0.26 15.71
N ILE A 217 12.51 -0.88 16.39
CA ILE A 217 12.00 -1.02 17.77
C ILE A 217 12.76 -0.09 18.73
N VAL A 218 14.08 -0.04 18.65
CA VAL A 218 14.90 0.80 19.55
C VAL A 218 14.62 2.29 19.32
N ILE A 219 14.63 2.73 18.07
CA ILE A 219 14.38 4.15 17.74
C ILE A 219 12.96 4.57 18.17
N SER A 220 11.94 3.74 17.87
CA SER A 220 10.56 4.03 18.26
C SER A 220 10.38 4.09 19.78
N PHE A 221 11.02 3.18 20.51
CA PHE A 221 10.99 3.18 21.98
C PHE A 221 11.67 4.42 22.57
N CYS A 222 12.83 4.83 22.05
CA CYS A 222 13.50 6.05 22.49
C CYS A 222 12.65 7.31 22.28
N CYS A 223 11.93 7.39 21.15
CA CYS A 223 11.08 8.55 20.83
C CYS A 223 9.90 8.76 21.81
N ILE A 224 9.50 7.73 22.58
CA ILE A 224 8.43 7.84 23.59
C ILE A 224 8.84 8.76 24.74
N PHE A 225 10.13 8.84 25.07
CA PHE A 225 10.62 9.57 26.24
C PHE A 225 10.96 11.04 25.95
N PHE A 226 10.85 11.48 24.71
CA PHE A 226 11.04 12.89 24.38
C PHE A 226 9.80 13.73 24.76
N GLU A 227 10.03 14.97 25.15
CA GLU A 227 8.94 15.94 25.32
C GLU A 227 8.50 16.49 23.96
N HIS A 228 7.20 16.37 23.67
CA HIS A 228 6.63 16.74 22.37
C HIS A 228 5.78 18.01 22.44
N SER A 229 6.28 19.02 23.13
CA SER A 229 5.58 20.29 23.37
C SER A 229 5.80 21.35 22.29
N SER A 230 6.73 21.13 21.36
CA SER A 230 7.18 22.13 20.39
C SER A 230 6.73 21.84 18.96
N SER A 231 6.73 22.84 18.07
CA SER A 231 6.51 22.63 16.64
C SER A 231 7.51 21.65 16.01
N TYR A 232 8.73 21.58 16.53
CA TYR A 232 9.76 20.64 16.08
C TYR A 232 9.42 19.17 16.32
N SER A 233 8.61 18.85 17.34
CA SER A 233 8.19 17.45 17.54
C SER A 233 7.26 16.95 16.43
N ILE A 234 6.58 17.86 15.74
CA ILE A 234 5.71 17.54 14.61
C ILE A 234 6.54 17.14 13.41
N ASP A 235 7.57 17.92 13.08
CA ASP A 235 8.48 17.60 11.97
C ASP A 235 9.29 16.34 12.26
N LEU A 236 9.68 16.13 13.53
CA LEU A 236 10.28 14.87 13.98
C LEU A 236 9.33 13.68 13.76
N ALA A 237 8.05 13.81 14.08
CA ALA A 237 7.05 12.76 13.86
C ALA A 237 6.86 12.44 12.36
N LYS A 238 6.83 13.47 11.50
CA LYS A 238 6.75 13.29 10.04
C LYS A 238 7.99 12.61 9.48
N LEU A 239 9.18 13.04 9.90
CA LEU A 239 10.45 12.41 9.53
C LEU A 239 10.50 10.95 10.00
N PHE A 240 10.12 10.70 11.25
CA PHE A 240 10.03 9.36 11.82
C PHE A 240 9.10 8.46 10.98
N LEU A 241 7.92 8.96 10.64
CA LEU A 241 6.95 8.21 9.83
C LEU A 241 7.52 7.86 8.46
N SER A 242 8.20 8.81 7.80
CA SER A 242 8.83 8.59 6.49
C SER A 242 9.93 7.51 6.53
N LEU A 243 10.77 7.54 7.58
CA LEU A 243 11.85 6.57 7.79
C LEU A 243 11.27 5.17 8.02
N PHE A 244 10.30 5.03 8.93
CA PHE A 244 9.69 3.73 9.24
C PHE A 244 8.89 3.17 8.07
N SER A 245 8.23 4.03 7.29
CA SER A 245 7.58 3.66 6.04
C SER A 245 8.58 3.07 5.05
N SER A 246 9.74 3.72 4.87
CA SER A 246 10.78 3.24 3.96
C SER A 246 11.38 1.89 4.40
N PHE A 247 11.64 1.70 5.70
CA PHE A 247 12.13 0.42 6.23
C PHE A 247 11.08 -0.68 6.13
N SER A 248 9.80 -0.37 6.36
CA SER A 248 8.70 -1.33 6.27
C SER A 248 8.48 -1.80 4.83
N LEU A 249 8.55 -0.90 3.85
CA LEU A 249 8.52 -1.27 2.43
C LEU A 249 9.72 -2.13 2.05
N CYS A 250 10.93 -1.77 2.51
CA CYS A 250 12.12 -2.56 2.25
C CYS A 250 12.02 -3.97 2.87
N LEU A 251 11.60 -4.08 4.13
CA LEU A 251 11.38 -5.34 4.83
C LEU A 251 10.41 -6.24 4.06
N PHE A 252 9.28 -5.67 3.62
CA PHE A 252 8.32 -6.38 2.80
C PHE A 252 8.95 -6.94 1.52
N VAL A 253 9.68 -6.12 0.77
CA VAL A 253 10.34 -6.55 -0.47
C VAL A 253 11.30 -7.72 -0.21
N ILE A 254 12.13 -7.65 0.82
CA ILE A 254 13.12 -8.69 1.15
C ILE A 254 12.44 -9.99 1.59
N GLU A 255 11.42 -9.88 2.44
CA GLU A 255 10.72 -11.01 3.04
C GLU A 255 9.89 -11.76 2.00
N PHE A 256 9.23 -11.02 1.13
CA PHE A 256 8.43 -11.53 0.04
C PHE A 256 9.28 -12.32 -0.97
N ASP A 257 10.48 -11.82 -1.26
CA ASP A 257 11.47 -12.45 -2.13
C ASP A 257 12.01 -13.80 -1.62
N ARG A 258 11.93 -14.04 -0.32
CA ARG A 258 12.55 -15.20 0.33
C ARG A 258 11.68 -16.48 0.27
N GLN A 259 10.40 -16.35 -0.09
CA GLN A 259 9.43 -17.45 0.04
C GLN A 259 9.22 -18.22 -1.28
N LYS A 260 9.31 -19.56 -1.23
CA LYS A 260 9.16 -20.49 -2.38
C LYS A 260 7.77 -20.40 -3.06
N LEU A 261 7.74 -20.74 -4.36
CA LEU A 261 6.58 -20.78 -5.27
C LEU A 261 5.29 -21.43 -4.69
N LYS A 262 5.42 -22.50 -3.91
CA LYS A 262 4.27 -23.21 -3.29
C LYS A 262 3.47 -22.35 -2.28
N ASN A 263 4.01 -21.23 -1.82
CA ASN A 263 3.37 -20.29 -0.88
C ASN A 263 2.71 -19.07 -1.56
N GLU A 264 2.85 -18.88 -2.87
CA GLU A 264 2.40 -17.69 -3.62
C GLU A 264 0.89 -17.40 -3.47
N LEU A 265 0.06 -18.46 -3.44
CA LEU A 265 -1.40 -18.34 -3.30
C LEU A 265 -1.86 -17.95 -1.90
N PHE A 266 -1.11 -18.38 -0.90
CA PHE A 266 -1.35 -17.96 0.47
C PHE A 266 -0.91 -16.51 0.67
N LYS A 267 0.17 -16.08 0.00
CA LYS A 267 0.59 -14.66 -0.06
C LYS A 267 -0.47 -13.80 -0.72
N PHE A 268 -1.05 -14.27 -1.83
CA PHE A 268 -2.17 -13.62 -2.52
C PHE A 268 -3.35 -13.39 -1.56
N ASN A 269 -3.76 -14.44 -0.83
CA ASN A 269 -4.85 -14.31 0.13
C ASN A 269 -4.49 -13.43 1.34
N SER A 270 -3.26 -13.48 1.84
CA SER A 270 -2.86 -12.61 2.97
C SER A 270 -2.72 -11.15 2.57
N PHE A 271 -2.19 -10.87 1.38
CA PHE A 271 -2.10 -9.51 0.84
C PHE A 271 -3.49 -8.95 0.58
N ASN A 272 -4.38 -9.73 -0.06
CA ASN A 272 -5.77 -9.33 -0.29
C ASN A 272 -6.56 -9.14 1.01
N LEU A 273 -6.27 -9.93 2.04
CA LEU A 273 -6.91 -9.77 3.34
C LEU A 273 -6.41 -8.51 4.06
N ILE A 274 -5.14 -8.14 3.87
CA ILE A 274 -4.60 -6.88 4.41
C ILE A 274 -5.13 -5.69 3.66
N THR A 275 -5.15 -5.73 2.32
CA THR A 275 -5.73 -4.63 1.55
C THR A 275 -7.23 -4.50 1.83
N SER A 276 -7.96 -5.59 2.03
CA SER A 276 -9.38 -5.53 2.40
C SER A 276 -9.62 -5.02 3.83
N THR A 277 -8.80 -5.43 4.81
CA THR A 277 -8.88 -4.88 6.18
C THR A 277 -8.47 -3.41 6.22
N LEU A 278 -7.44 -3.02 5.45
CA LEU A 278 -7.03 -1.63 5.28
C LEU A 278 -8.15 -0.76 4.70
N ILE A 279 -8.92 -1.26 3.74
CA ILE A 279 -10.06 -0.52 3.17
C ILE A 279 -11.08 -0.13 4.26
N ILE A 280 -11.25 -0.95 5.30
CA ILE A 280 -12.19 -0.67 6.40
C ILE A 280 -11.53 0.19 7.48
N ILE A 281 -10.28 -0.14 7.84
CA ILE A 281 -9.56 0.52 8.93
C ILE A 281 -9.19 1.96 8.56
N ILE A 282 -8.77 2.21 7.32
CA ILE A 282 -8.31 3.53 6.87
C ILE A 282 -9.38 4.60 7.11
N PRO A 283 -10.63 4.46 6.63
CA PRO A 283 -11.68 5.45 6.90
C PRO A 283 -11.95 5.68 8.39
N MET A 284 -11.85 4.65 9.24
CA MET A 284 -12.07 4.80 10.68
C MET A 284 -10.92 5.56 11.36
N ILE A 285 -9.68 5.19 11.05
CA ILE A 285 -8.50 5.91 11.51
C ILE A 285 -8.58 7.37 11.07
N PHE A 286 -9.04 7.59 9.85
CA PHE A 286 -9.19 8.91 9.27
C PHE A 286 -10.24 9.78 9.95
N TYR A 287 -11.42 9.21 10.20
CA TYR A 287 -12.45 9.86 11.00
C TYR A 287 -11.94 10.21 12.40
N ALA A 288 -11.11 9.35 13.00
CA ALA A 288 -10.49 9.65 14.28
C ALA A 288 -9.50 10.82 14.20
N PHE A 289 -8.69 10.92 13.13
CA PHE A 289 -7.79 12.06 12.90
C PHE A 289 -8.52 13.40 12.77
N LEU A 290 -9.69 13.41 12.16
CA LEU A 290 -10.45 14.66 11.99
C LEU A 290 -10.99 15.18 13.32
N ASN A 291 -11.42 14.27 14.20
CA ASN A 291 -12.19 14.62 15.40
C ASN A 291 -11.37 14.61 16.70
N PHE A 292 -10.23 13.91 16.77
CA PHE A 292 -9.45 13.73 18.01
C PHE A 292 -7.99 14.13 17.84
N SER A 293 -7.43 14.85 18.82
CA SER A 293 -6.01 15.16 18.87
C SER A 293 -5.17 13.93 19.19
N ILE A 294 -4.10 13.67 18.41
CA ILE A 294 -3.20 12.54 18.64
C ILE A 294 -2.05 12.99 19.53
N SER A 295 -1.83 12.26 20.63
CA SER A 295 -0.58 12.39 21.38
C SER A 295 0.53 11.60 20.70
N TYR A 296 1.65 12.28 20.39
CA TYR A 296 2.77 11.67 19.68
C TYR A 296 3.38 10.46 20.42
N ASN A 297 3.37 10.48 21.76
CA ASN A 297 3.78 9.33 22.58
C ASN A 297 2.99 8.06 22.27
N VAL A 298 1.67 8.18 22.07
CA VAL A 298 0.82 7.04 21.72
C VAL A 298 1.15 6.53 20.31
N LEU A 299 1.49 7.44 19.39
CA LEU A 299 1.97 7.07 18.07
C LEU A 299 3.27 6.26 18.16
N TYR A 300 4.31 6.76 18.81
CA TYR A 300 5.58 6.02 18.94
C TYR A 300 5.42 4.68 19.65
N LEU A 301 4.57 4.60 20.68
CA LEU A 301 4.21 3.35 21.35
C LEU A 301 3.56 2.35 20.38
N LEU A 302 2.59 2.81 19.58
CA LEU A 302 1.91 1.97 18.59
C LEU A 302 2.89 1.43 17.54
N PHE A 303 3.82 2.24 17.06
CA PHE A 303 4.88 1.80 16.14
C PHE A 303 5.79 0.74 16.78
N THR A 304 6.16 0.94 18.04
CA THR A 304 6.95 -0.03 18.81
C THR A 304 6.21 -1.37 18.92
N ILE A 305 4.91 -1.34 19.24
CA ILE A 305 4.07 -2.55 19.36
C ILE A 305 3.94 -3.26 18.01
N ILE A 306 3.65 -2.54 16.93
CA ILE A 306 3.52 -3.12 15.59
C ILE A 306 4.83 -3.81 15.17
N MET A 307 5.97 -3.15 15.37
CA MET A 307 7.27 -3.69 14.99
C MET A 307 7.70 -4.87 15.87
N THR A 308 7.42 -4.84 17.18
CA THR A 308 7.71 -5.96 18.09
C THR A 308 6.86 -7.19 17.77
N ILE A 309 5.55 -7.02 17.56
CA ILE A 309 4.64 -8.11 17.14
C ILE A 309 5.14 -8.72 15.82
N SER A 310 5.47 -7.88 14.84
CA SER A 310 5.98 -8.34 13.55
C SER A 310 7.30 -9.12 13.69
N TYR A 311 8.21 -8.63 14.53
CA TYR A 311 9.50 -9.28 14.79
C TYR A 311 9.35 -10.63 15.49
N ILE A 312 8.54 -10.68 16.55
CA ILE A 312 8.21 -11.91 17.29
C ILE A 312 7.60 -12.92 16.33
N SER A 313 6.61 -12.50 15.54
CA SER A 313 5.98 -13.38 14.54
C SER A 313 6.95 -13.87 13.47
N HIS A 314 7.94 -13.05 13.09
CA HIS A 314 9.00 -13.44 12.14
C HIS A 314 9.99 -14.47 12.71
N ILE A 315 10.20 -14.47 14.03
CA ILE A 315 11.01 -15.49 14.72
C ILE A 315 10.22 -16.78 14.86
N TYR A 316 9.00 -16.71 15.40
CA TYR A 316 8.22 -17.89 15.75
C TYR A 316 7.53 -18.55 14.55
N GLY A 317 7.18 -17.80 13.50
CA GLY A 317 6.60 -18.35 12.27
C GLY A 317 7.59 -19.09 11.36
N LYS A 318 8.85 -19.25 11.77
CA LYS A 318 9.83 -20.12 11.12
C LYS A 318 9.94 -21.51 11.73
N ARG A 319 9.38 -21.74 12.93
CA ARG A 319 9.29 -23.05 13.57
C ARG A 319 8.03 -23.77 13.08
#